data_AF-A0AA39VFP8-F1
#
_entry.id   AF-A0AA39VFP8-F1
#
_cell.length_a   1.000
_cell.length_b   1.000
_cell.length_c   1.000
_cell.angle_alpha   90.00
_cell.angle_beta   90.00
_cell.angle_gamma   90.00
#
_symmetry.space_group_name_H-M   'P 1'
#
loop_
_entity.id
_entity.type
_entity.pdbx_description
1 polymer ?
#
loop_
_entity_poly.entity_id
_entity_poly.type
_entity_poly.pdbx_seq_one_letter_code
_entity_poly.pdbx_strand_id
1 'polypeptide(L)'
;MEYLMAVKIFLLGLILLTCSGAFASDNPSPLQDFCVADLKAPVLVNGYVCKDPKLVIAEDFYTSGLHLERNISDSCGSGSDSPRASEIITVLQGTIETGFVSSNPENRLISKVLKKGDVFVIPKGLVHFQRNIGNGHAVALTAFNSQNRGVVTVGNAVFGSKPSISSDLLAKSFQVDENVIHQLQAKF
;
A
#
# COMPACT_ATOMS: atom_id res chain seq x y z
N MET A 1 41.53 -32.61 25.99
CA MET A 1 40.43 -33.01 25.07
C MET A 1 39.13 -32.26 25.37
N GLU A 2 38.83 -31.94 26.63
CA GLU A 2 37.59 -31.24 27.02
C GLU A 2 37.45 -29.83 26.43
N TYR A 3 38.52 -29.03 26.43
CA TYR A 3 38.51 -27.66 25.87
C TYR A 3 38.16 -27.63 24.37
N LEU A 4 38.68 -28.61 23.61
CA LEU A 4 38.42 -28.71 22.17
C LEU A 4 36.97 -29.12 21.87
N MET A 5 36.35 -29.94 22.73
CA MET A 5 34.93 -30.27 22.62
C MET A 5 34.05 -29.08 22.99
N ALA A 6 34.38 -28.34 24.05
CA ALA A 6 33.63 -27.14 24.46
C ALA A 6 33.63 -26.07 23.38
N VAL A 7 34.78 -25.81 22.74
CA VAL A 7 34.91 -24.84 21.64
C VAL A 7 34.08 -25.27 20.41
N LYS A 8 34.07 -26.57 20.07
CA LYS A 8 33.24 -27.09 18.97
C LYS A 8 31.74 -26.96 19.27
N ILE A 9 31.31 -27.25 20.50
CA ILE A 9 29.90 -27.10 20.91
C ILE A 9 29.47 -25.63 20.86
N PHE A 10 30.34 -24.71 21.32
CA PHE A 10 30.07 -23.27 21.28
C PHE A 10 29.98 -22.73 19.84
N LEU A 11 30.89 -23.18 18.95
CA LEU A 11 30.86 -22.85 17.52
C LEU A 11 29.61 -23.39 16.81
N LEU A 12 29.21 -24.65 17.10
CA LEU A 12 27.96 -25.23 16.58
C LEU A 12 26.73 -24.47 17.07
N GLY A 13 26.72 -24.02 18.33
CA GLY A 13 25.66 -23.17 18.89
C GLY A 13 25.56 -21.80 18.19
N LEU A 14 26.70 -21.16 17.90
CA LEU A 14 26.76 -19.90 17.17
C LEU A 14 26.26 -20.01 15.71
N ILE A 15 26.61 -21.10 15.01
CA ILE A 15 26.15 -21.34 13.63
C ILE A 15 24.63 -21.53 13.59
N LEU A 16 24.07 -22.30 14.53
CA LEU A 16 22.62 -22.52 14.63
C LEU A 16 21.84 -21.22 14.94
N LEU A 17 22.43 -20.29 15.68
CA LEU A 17 21.82 -18.99 16.02
C LEU A 17 21.76 -18.02 14.82
N THR A 18 22.65 -18.18 13.83
CA THR A 18 22.67 -17.32 12.62
C THR A 18 21.70 -17.73 11.52
N CYS A 19 21.12 -18.94 11.58
CA CYS A 19 20.23 -19.46 10.53
C CYS A 19 18.75 -19.09 10.68
N SER A 20 18.36 -18.32 11.70
CA SER A 20 16.94 -17.95 11.94
C SER A 20 16.57 -16.57 11.41
N GLY A 21 17.16 -16.14 10.29
CA GLY A 21 16.72 -14.95 9.57
C GLY A 21 15.44 -15.24 8.79
N ALA A 22 14.28 -15.08 9.42
CA ALA A 22 13.00 -15.12 8.71
C ALA A 22 12.85 -13.83 7.89
N PHE A 23 13.12 -13.88 6.58
CA PHE A 23 12.76 -12.80 5.67
C PHE A 23 11.28 -12.93 5.30
N ALA A 24 10.43 -12.15 5.96
CA ALA A 24 9.05 -11.98 5.50
C ALA A 24 9.08 -11.03 4.30
N SER A 25 8.80 -11.55 3.10
CA SER A 25 8.52 -10.71 1.93
C SER A 25 7.02 -10.48 1.81
N ASP A 26 6.63 -9.22 1.67
CA ASP A 26 5.24 -8.83 1.41
C ASP A 26 4.75 -9.23 0.00
N ASN A 27 5.68 -9.56 -0.90
CA ASN A 27 5.41 -10.16 -2.19
C ASN A 27 6.41 -11.30 -2.42
N PRO A 28 6.03 -12.58 -2.21
CA PRO A 28 6.94 -13.71 -2.34
C PRO A 28 7.57 -13.75 -3.74
N SER A 29 8.86 -14.08 -3.81
CA SER A 29 9.51 -14.29 -5.12
C SER A 29 8.80 -15.41 -5.88
N PRO A 30 8.61 -15.28 -7.20
CA PRO A 30 7.96 -16.31 -7.99
C PRO A 30 8.81 -17.59 -8.00
N LEU A 31 8.18 -18.75 -7.87
CA LEU A 31 8.84 -20.07 -7.90
C LEU A 31 8.89 -20.67 -9.32
N GLN A 32 8.25 -20.01 -10.29
CA GLN A 32 8.13 -20.40 -11.68
C GLN A 32 8.04 -19.15 -12.56
N ASP A 33 8.18 -19.29 -13.87
CA ASP A 33 8.20 -18.17 -14.81
C ASP A 33 6.93 -17.30 -14.76
N PHE A 34 5.76 -17.93 -14.64
CA PHE A 34 4.48 -17.22 -14.53
C PHE A 34 3.45 -17.99 -13.70
N CYS A 35 2.47 -17.25 -13.17
CA CYS A 35 1.28 -17.77 -12.50
C CYS A 35 0.14 -16.77 -12.76
N VAL A 36 -0.67 -17.05 -13.79
CA VAL A 36 -1.87 -16.24 -14.07
C VAL A 36 -2.93 -16.58 -13.02
N ALA A 37 -3.49 -15.56 -12.37
CA ALA A 37 -4.48 -15.76 -11.31
C ALA A 37 -5.79 -16.39 -11.84
N ASP A 38 -6.22 -17.48 -11.22
CA ASP A 38 -7.55 -18.06 -11.38
C ASP A 38 -8.49 -17.43 -10.34
N LEU A 39 -9.27 -16.46 -10.80
CA LEU A 39 -10.23 -15.71 -9.97
C LEU A 39 -11.50 -16.51 -9.64
N LYS A 40 -11.67 -17.72 -10.18
CA LYS A 40 -12.84 -18.59 -9.95
C LYS A 40 -12.51 -19.79 -9.07
N ALA A 41 -11.24 -19.96 -8.69
CA ALA A 41 -10.82 -21.06 -7.84
C ALA A 41 -11.55 -21.01 -6.48
N PRO A 42 -12.10 -22.14 -5.99
CA PRO A 42 -12.79 -22.18 -4.71
C PRO A 42 -11.83 -22.20 -3.50
N VAL A 43 -10.53 -22.34 -3.76
CA VAL A 43 -9.49 -22.49 -2.73
C VAL A 43 -8.91 -21.12 -2.39
N LEU A 44 -8.81 -20.83 -1.10
CA LEU A 44 -8.17 -19.61 -0.59
C LEU A 44 -6.70 -19.88 -0.26
N VAL A 45 -5.81 -19.08 -0.83
CA VAL A 45 -4.36 -19.09 -0.59
C VAL A 45 -3.87 -17.66 -0.37
N ASN A 46 -2.63 -17.48 0.10
CA ASN A 46 -2.03 -16.15 0.13
C ASN A 46 -1.76 -15.68 -1.31
N GLY A 47 -2.56 -14.73 -1.80
CA GLY A 47 -2.54 -14.29 -3.19
C GLY A 47 -3.69 -14.91 -3.99
N TYR A 48 -3.36 -15.62 -5.07
CA TYR A 48 -4.33 -16.28 -5.95
C TYR A 48 -3.84 -17.66 -6.35
N VAL A 49 -4.78 -18.57 -6.58
CA VAL A 49 -4.49 -19.86 -7.23
C VAL A 49 -4.09 -19.60 -8.69
N CYS A 50 -3.14 -20.36 -9.23
CA CYS A 50 -2.74 -20.23 -10.63
C CYS A 50 -3.69 -21.01 -11.55
N LYS A 51 -4.00 -20.45 -12.72
CA LYS A 51 -4.57 -21.16 -13.87
C LYS A 51 -3.60 -22.26 -14.35
N ASP A 52 -4.13 -23.33 -14.94
CA ASP A 52 -3.31 -24.37 -15.59
C ASP A 52 -2.41 -23.73 -16.67
N PRO A 53 -1.07 -23.87 -16.58
CA PRO A 53 -0.14 -23.31 -17.55
C PRO A 53 -0.43 -23.69 -19.01
N LYS A 54 -1.06 -24.85 -19.25
CA LYS A 54 -1.43 -25.29 -20.60
C LYS A 54 -2.59 -24.51 -21.22
N LEU A 55 -3.37 -23.82 -20.38
CA LEU A 55 -4.52 -23.02 -20.81
C LEU A 55 -4.20 -21.52 -20.87
N VAL A 56 -2.96 -21.14 -20.53
CA VAL A 56 -2.51 -19.75 -20.53
C VAL A 56 -2.24 -19.27 -21.97
N ILE A 57 -2.74 -18.09 -22.30
CA ILE A 57 -2.64 -17.46 -23.63
C ILE A 57 -2.14 -16.01 -23.52
N ALA A 58 -1.81 -15.38 -24.65
CA ALA A 58 -1.24 -14.02 -24.67
C ALA A 58 -2.18 -12.98 -24.04
N GLU A 59 -3.48 -13.19 -24.18
CA GLU A 59 -4.53 -12.34 -23.64
C GLU A 59 -4.53 -12.32 -22.10
N ASP A 60 -4.00 -13.35 -21.44
CA ASP A 60 -3.87 -13.39 -19.98
C ASP A 60 -2.78 -12.41 -19.45
N PHE A 61 -1.87 -11.94 -20.32
CA PHE A 61 -0.81 -10.98 -20.00
C PHE A 61 -1.03 -9.59 -20.61
N TYR A 62 -2.11 -9.42 -21.37
CA TYR A 62 -2.43 -8.18 -22.05
C TYR A 62 -3.58 -7.46 -21.34
N THR A 63 -3.41 -6.17 -21.12
CA THR A 63 -4.51 -5.30 -20.67
C THR A 63 -4.49 -4.00 -21.45
N SER A 64 -5.69 -3.47 -21.72
CA SER A 64 -5.89 -2.16 -22.33
C SER A 64 -6.88 -1.36 -21.47
N GLY A 65 -6.87 -0.05 -21.63
CA GLY A 65 -7.78 0.85 -20.89
C GLY A 65 -7.09 1.91 -20.04
N LEU A 66 -5.77 1.84 -19.84
CA LEU A 66 -5.02 2.93 -19.17
C LEU A 66 -5.01 4.25 -19.96
N HIS A 67 -5.42 4.22 -21.23
CA HIS A 67 -5.62 5.42 -22.06
C HIS A 67 -6.96 6.11 -21.81
N LEU A 68 -7.89 5.44 -21.11
CA LEU A 68 -9.19 6.01 -20.75
C LEU A 68 -9.05 6.73 -19.43
N GLU A 69 -9.38 8.03 -19.43
CA GLU A 69 -9.35 8.82 -18.22
C GLU A 69 -10.45 8.38 -17.24
N ARG A 70 -10.11 8.29 -15.96
CA ARG A 70 -11.07 7.98 -14.91
C ARG A 70 -12.05 9.14 -14.75
N ASN A 71 -13.34 8.85 -14.59
CA ASN A 71 -14.32 9.87 -14.18
C ASN A 71 -13.98 10.41 -12.77
N ILE A 72 -13.83 11.72 -12.66
CA ILE A 72 -13.33 12.44 -11.48
C ILE A 72 -14.48 13.03 -10.63
N SER A 73 -15.73 12.64 -10.89
CA SER A 73 -16.90 13.07 -10.10
C SER A 73 -16.85 12.63 -8.63
N ASP A 74 -16.02 11.64 -8.32
CA ASP A 74 -15.80 11.15 -6.97
C ASP A 74 -14.64 11.91 -6.32
N SER A 75 -14.86 12.43 -5.10
CA SER A 75 -13.89 13.21 -4.34
C SER A 75 -12.54 12.48 -4.18
N CYS A 76 -11.54 12.89 -4.96
CA CYS A 76 -10.14 12.46 -4.85
C CYS A 76 -9.37 13.21 -3.74
N GLY A 77 -10.07 13.74 -2.73
CA GLY A 77 -9.50 14.62 -1.69
C GLY A 77 -9.04 13.93 -0.41
N SER A 78 -9.15 12.60 -0.31
CA SER A 78 -8.91 11.89 0.94
C SER A 78 -7.47 11.37 1.02
N GLY A 79 -6.77 11.74 2.10
CA GLY A 79 -5.51 11.09 2.44
C GLY A 79 -5.69 9.58 2.55
N SER A 80 -4.73 8.83 1.99
CA SER A 80 -4.75 7.38 2.00
C SER A 80 -3.37 6.81 2.24
N ASP A 81 -3.28 5.54 2.60
CA ASP A 81 -2.04 4.79 2.65
C ASP A 81 -2.15 3.47 1.87
N SER A 82 -0.97 2.98 1.45
CA SER A 82 -0.78 1.68 0.81
C SER A 82 -0.05 0.77 1.78
N PRO A 83 -0.77 -0.04 2.59
CA PRO A 83 -0.16 -0.79 3.69
C PRO A 83 0.78 -1.90 3.21
N ARG A 84 0.69 -2.32 1.93
CA ARG A 84 1.50 -3.42 1.38
C ARG A 84 2.49 -3.01 0.30
N ALA A 85 2.50 -1.74 -0.15
CA ALA A 85 3.36 -1.31 -1.25
C ALA A 85 3.86 0.12 -1.11
N SER A 86 5.05 0.37 -1.62
CA SER A 86 5.50 1.71 -2.00
C SER A 86 4.85 2.10 -3.33
N GLU A 87 4.67 3.40 -3.54
CA GLU A 87 4.08 3.96 -4.75
C GLU A 87 5.09 4.86 -5.46
N ILE A 88 5.15 4.76 -6.79
CA ILE A 88 5.82 5.75 -7.63
C ILE A 88 4.79 6.42 -8.50
N ILE A 89 4.81 7.76 -8.53
CA ILE A 89 3.86 8.59 -9.28
C ILE A 89 4.63 9.29 -10.38
N THR A 90 4.16 9.18 -11.63
CA THR A 90 4.69 9.90 -12.79
C THR A 90 3.61 10.78 -13.38
N VAL A 91 3.82 12.09 -13.45
CA VAL A 91 2.83 13.01 -14.02
C VAL A 91 2.92 13.01 -15.55
N LEU A 92 1.81 12.68 -16.21
CA LEU A 92 1.68 12.67 -17.66
C LEU A 92 1.12 13.99 -18.20
N GLN A 93 0.27 14.66 -17.42
CA GLN A 93 -0.36 15.94 -17.78
C GLN A 93 -0.79 16.73 -16.54
N GLY A 94 -0.81 18.05 -16.64
CA GLY A 94 -1.33 18.94 -15.59
C GLY A 94 -0.30 19.24 -14.49
N THR A 95 -0.81 19.58 -13.30
CA THR A 95 0.01 19.95 -12.14
C THR A 95 -0.61 19.35 -10.87
N ILE A 96 0.16 18.49 -10.20
CA ILE A 96 -0.30 17.73 -9.04
C ILE A 96 0.61 18.06 -7.86
N GLU A 97 0.03 18.51 -6.77
CA GLU A 97 0.68 18.51 -5.47
C GLU A 97 0.55 17.11 -4.85
N THR A 98 1.66 16.52 -4.45
CA THR A 98 1.67 15.24 -3.74
C THR A 98 2.55 15.33 -2.51
N GLY A 99 2.25 14.54 -1.50
CA GLY A 99 3.10 14.44 -0.32
C GLY A 99 2.69 13.33 0.63
N PHE A 100 3.58 13.02 1.56
CA PHE A 100 3.35 12.07 2.65
C PHE A 100 3.81 12.64 3.99
N VAL A 101 3.31 12.05 5.07
CA VAL A 101 3.70 12.39 6.44
C VAL A 101 4.64 11.30 6.95
N SER A 102 5.80 11.68 7.51
CA SER A 102 6.70 10.73 8.17
C SER A 102 6.06 10.16 9.45
N SER A 103 6.56 9.02 9.93
CA SER A 103 6.13 8.47 11.20
C SER A 103 6.52 9.36 12.41
N ASN A 104 6.01 8.99 13.58
CA ASN A 104 6.41 9.56 14.86
C ASN A 104 7.94 9.47 15.08
N PRO A 105 8.50 10.40 15.88
CA PRO A 105 7.81 11.50 16.56
C PRO A 105 7.57 12.75 15.71
N GLU A 106 8.24 12.91 14.57
CA GLU A 106 8.25 14.19 13.85
C GLU A 106 6.95 14.49 13.12
N ASN A 107 6.23 13.47 12.63
CA ASN A 107 5.02 13.65 11.82
C ASN A 107 5.20 14.70 10.71
N ARG A 108 6.38 14.71 10.08
CA ARG A 108 6.81 15.77 9.17
C ARG A 108 6.19 15.56 7.80
N LEU A 109 5.56 16.60 7.28
CA LEU A 109 5.11 16.66 5.89
C LEU A 109 6.31 16.76 4.93
N ILE A 110 6.37 15.85 3.96
CA ILE A 110 7.27 15.92 2.81
C ILE A 110 6.38 15.98 1.56
N SER A 111 6.39 17.14 0.89
CA SER A 111 5.55 17.40 -0.28
C SER A 111 6.30 18.07 -1.43
N LYS A 112 5.73 17.95 -2.63
CA LYS A 112 6.22 18.58 -3.85
C LYS A 112 5.08 18.84 -4.82
N VAL A 113 5.18 19.95 -5.54
CA VAL A 113 4.38 20.20 -6.74
C VAL A 113 5.09 19.60 -7.95
N LEU A 114 4.41 18.67 -8.61
CA LEU A 114 4.88 17.93 -9.78
C LEU A 114 4.23 18.48 -11.05
N LYS A 115 5.03 18.58 -12.11
CA LYS A 115 4.62 18.90 -13.48
C LYS A 115 4.83 17.69 -14.39
N LYS A 116 4.34 17.77 -15.63
CA LYS A 116 4.54 16.73 -16.64
C LYS A 116 6.01 16.28 -16.71
N GLY A 117 6.24 14.98 -16.57
CA GLY A 117 7.57 14.35 -16.57
C GLY A 117 8.19 14.17 -15.19
N ASP A 118 7.68 14.86 -14.16
CA ASP A 118 8.17 14.71 -12.79
C ASP A 118 7.70 13.39 -12.17
N VAL A 119 8.54 12.87 -11.28
CA VAL A 119 8.33 11.62 -10.57
C VAL A 119 8.45 11.85 -9.06
N PHE A 120 7.61 11.17 -8.28
CA PHE A 120 7.67 11.20 -6.83
C PHE A 120 7.44 9.80 -6.24
N VAL A 121 8.19 9.45 -5.21
CA VAL A 121 8.11 8.14 -4.54
C VAL A 121 7.49 8.32 -3.17
N ILE A 122 6.51 7.48 -2.86
CA ILE A 122 5.84 7.41 -1.57
C ILE A 122 6.25 6.09 -0.90
N PRO A 123 6.93 6.15 0.26
CA PRO A 123 7.27 4.95 1.00
C PRO A 123 6.03 4.17 1.44
N LYS A 124 6.17 2.85 1.48
CA LYS A 124 5.14 1.92 1.93
C LYS A 124 4.55 2.31 3.30
N GLY A 125 3.22 2.24 3.40
CA GLY A 125 2.48 2.39 4.66
C GLY A 125 2.38 3.82 5.20
N LEU A 126 2.90 4.82 4.49
CA LEU A 126 2.76 6.22 4.92
C LEU A 126 1.48 6.85 4.38
N VAL A 127 0.80 7.61 5.24
CA VAL A 127 -0.34 8.44 4.87
C VAL A 127 0.15 9.51 3.90
N HIS A 128 -0.50 9.56 2.75
CA HIS A 128 -0.16 10.45 1.65
C HIS A 128 -1.41 10.97 0.93
N PHE A 129 -1.21 11.98 0.09
CA PHE A 129 -2.27 12.61 -0.68
C PHE A 129 -1.76 13.06 -2.04
N GLN A 130 -2.69 13.20 -2.97
CA GLN A 130 -2.49 13.84 -4.27
C GLN A 130 -3.62 14.85 -4.48
N ARG A 131 -3.25 16.05 -4.93
CA ARG A 131 -4.20 17.15 -5.18
C ARG A 131 -3.88 17.78 -6.53
N ASN A 132 -4.88 17.85 -7.40
CA ASN A 132 -4.77 18.69 -8.59
C ASN A 132 -4.87 20.17 -8.18
N ILE A 133 -3.83 20.94 -8.48
CA ILE A 133 -3.77 22.39 -8.18
C ILE A 133 -3.71 23.25 -9.45
N GLY A 134 -3.76 22.62 -10.64
CA GLY A 134 -3.81 23.32 -11.92
C GLY A 134 -5.24 23.68 -12.33
N ASN A 135 -5.36 24.52 -13.37
CA ASN A 135 -6.65 25.00 -13.89
C ASN A 135 -7.40 24.00 -14.78
N GLY A 136 -6.90 22.78 -14.96
CA GLY A 136 -7.49 21.77 -15.85
C GLY A 136 -7.24 20.35 -15.36
N HIS A 137 -7.58 19.36 -16.17
CA HIS A 137 -7.35 17.95 -15.83
C HIS A 137 -5.85 17.65 -15.65
N ALA A 138 -5.56 16.82 -14.65
CA ALA A 138 -4.23 16.27 -14.41
C ALA A 138 -4.28 14.75 -14.53
N VAL A 139 -3.26 14.19 -15.18
CA VAL A 139 -3.14 12.76 -15.42
C VAL A 139 -1.81 12.31 -14.86
N ALA A 140 -1.84 11.25 -14.04
CA ALA A 140 -0.66 10.59 -13.52
C ALA A 140 -0.79 9.08 -13.68
N LEU A 141 0.34 8.43 -13.93
CA LEU A 141 0.46 6.99 -13.87
C LEU A 141 1.20 6.61 -12.59
N THR A 142 0.63 5.68 -11.84
CA THR A 142 1.24 5.18 -10.61
C THR A 142 1.58 3.71 -10.74
N ALA A 143 2.68 3.31 -10.11
CA ALA A 143 3.09 1.91 -10.02
C ALA A 143 3.43 1.53 -8.58
N PHE A 144 3.28 0.25 -8.28
CA PHE A 144 3.44 -0.30 -6.94
C PHE A 144 4.35 -1.53 -6.99
N ASN A 145 5.09 -1.77 -5.91
CA ASN A 145 5.95 -2.95 -5.78
C ASN A 145 5.23 -4.16 -5.15
N SER A 146 3.90 -4.21 -5.21
CA SER A 146 3.09 -5.34 -4.76
C SER A 146 1.95 -5.58 -5.75
N GLN A 147 1.65 -6.86 -6.00
CA GLN A 147 0.49 -7.26 -6.80
C GLN A 147 -0.85 -6.82 -6.18
N ASN A 148 -0.86 -6.55 -4.87
CA ASN A 148 -2.04 -6.05 -4.17
C ASN A 148 -1.60 -5.07 -3.08
N ARG A 149 -1.52 -3.78 -3.43
CA ARG A 149 -1.10 -2.71 -2.51
C ARG A 149 -1.96 -2.55 -1.27
N GLY A 150 -3.26 -2.87 -1.39
CA GLY A 150 -4.27 -2.41 -0.43
C GLY A 150 -4.44 -0.90 -0.44
N VAL A 151 -5.62 -0.44 -0.04
CA VAL A 151 -5.91 0.99 0.09
C VAL A 151 -6.59 1.19 1.43
N VAL A 152 -6.04 2.07 2.25
CA VAL A 152 -6.70 2.53 3.47
C VAL A 152 -6.97 4.01 3.29
N THR A 153 -8.22 4.35 3.00
CA THR A 153 -8.65 5.75 2.97
C THR A 153 -8.87 6.21 4.41
N VAL A 154 -8.08 7.17 4.87
CA VAL A 154 -8.03 7.55 6.31
C VAL A 154 -9.41 7.93 6.84
N GLY A 155 -10.15 8.78 6.10
CA GLY A 155 -11.50 9.20 6.50
C GLY A 155 -12.47 8.02 6.65
N ASN A 156 -12.56 7.14 5.65
CA ASN A 156 -13.44 5.96 5.70
C ASN A 156 -13.00 4.96 6.78
N ALA A 157 -11.70 4.77 6.98
CA ALA A 157 -11.18 3.85 7.98
C ALA A 157 -11.47 4.32 9.41
N VAL A 158 -11.38 5.63 9.67
CA VAL A 158 -11.59 6.20 11.00
C VAL A 158 -13.06 6.48 11.29
N PHE A 159 -13.79 7.06 10.34
CA PHE A 159 -15.17 7.55 10.57
C PHE A 159 -16.25 6.72 9.87
N GLY A 160 -15.92 5.95 8.84
CA GLY A 160 -16.87 5.15 8.05
C GLY A 160 -16.74 3.62 8.23
N SER A 161 -15.99 3.17 9.25
CA SER A 161 -15.76 1.73 9.46
C SER A 161 -17.05 1.00 9.79
N LYS A 162 -17.10 -0.30 9.46
CA LYS A 162 -18.23 -1.19 9.78
C LYS A 162 -17.71 -2.45 10.49
N PRO A 163 -17.98 -2.66 11.79
CA PRO A 163 -18.71 -1.76 12.69
C PRO A 163 -17.97 -0.43 12.95
N SER A 164 -18.71 0.60 13.36
CA SER A 164 -18.16 1.92 13.68
C SER A 164 -17.24 1.87 14.89
N ILE A 165 -16.14 2.64 14.86
CA ILE A 165 -15.31 2.89 16.05
C ILE A 165 -16.15 3.70 17.05
N SER A 166 -16.01 3.39 18.34
CA SER A 166 -16.75 4.07 19.42
C SER A 166 -16.53 5.58 19.38
N SER A 167 -17.62 6.34 19.45
CA SER A 167 -17.58 7.80 19.39
C SER A 167 -16.83 8.40 20.58
N ASP A 168 -16.94 7.80 21.77
CA ASP A 168 -16.20 8.24 22.95
C ASP A 168 -14.67 8.06 22.79
N LEU A 169 -14.25 6.96 22.15
CA LEU A 169 -12.84 6.70 21.86
C LEU A 169 -12.29 7.73 20.86
N LEU A 170 -13.01 7.95 19.75
CA LEU A 170 -12.61 8.95 18.76
C LEU A 170 -12.63 10.36 19.35
N ALA A 171 -13.61 10.70 20.18
CA ALA A 171 -13.69 12.01 20.85
C ALA A 171 -12.43 12.26 21.70
N LYS A 172 -12.00 11.25 22.48
CA LYS A 172 -10.76 11.31 23.26
C LYS A 172 -9.52 11.40 22.36
N SER A 173 -9.45 10.60 21.29
CA SER A 173 -8.29 10.58 20.38
C SER A 173 -8.12 11.89 19.62
N PHE A 174 -9.22 12.50 19.17
CA PHE A 174 -9.23 13.75 18.41
C PHE A 174 -9.34 15.00 19.30
N GLN A 175 -9.54 14.83 20.61
CA GLN A 175 -9.68 15.90 21.59
C GLN A 175 -10.85 16.85 21.26
N VAL A 176 -11.98 16.26 20.89
CA VAL A 176 -13.23 16.97 20.53
C VAL A 176 -14.42 16.36 21.24
N ASP A 177 -15.56 17.06 21.21
CA ASP A 177 -16.82 16.51 21.72
C ASP A 177 -17.34 15.35 20.86
N GLU A 178 -18.03 14.40 21.50
CA GLU A 178 -18.67 13.26 20.81
C GLU A 178 -19.63 13.70 19.70
N ASN A 179 -20.30 14.86 19.86
CA ASN A 179 -21.17 15.43 18.83
C ASN A 179 -20.44 15.74 17.52
N VAL A 180 -19.17 16.19 17.59
CA VAL A 180 -18.35 16.43 16.39
C VAL A 180 -18.04 15.10 15.70
N ILE A 181 -17.73 14.06 16.49
CA ILE A 181 -17.48 12.73 15.95
C ILE A 181 -18.72 12.17 15.25
N HIS A 182 -19.91 12.28 15.87
CA HIS A 182 -21.15 11.85 15.23
C HIS A 182 -21.41 12.57 13.90
N GLN A 183 -21.12 13.88 13.83
CA GLN A 183 -21.22 14.63 12.57
C GLN A 183 -20.22 14.17 11.51
N LEU A 184 -19.01 13.78 11.91
CA LEU A 184 -18.01 13.23 11.00
C LEU A 184 -18.43 11.85 10.51
N GLN A 185 -18.80 10.94 11.42
CA GLN A 185 -19.27 9.59 11.07
C GLN A 185 -20.50 9.62 10.15
N ALA A 186 -21.39 10.59 10.29
CA ALA A 186 -22.56 10.74 9.41
C ALA A 186 -22.22 11.12 7.95
N LYS A 187 -20.98 11.57 7.68
CA LYS A 187 -20.51 11.95 6.33
C LYS A 187 -19.81 10.82 5.57
N PHE A 188 -19.50 9.71 6.22
CA PHE A 188 -18.75 8.58 5.66
C PHE A 188 -19.60 7.29 5.68
#